data_AF-A0A510TCQ5-F1
#
_entry.id   AF-A0A510TCQ5-F1
#
_cell.length_a   1.000
_cell.length_b   1.000
_cell.length_c   1.000
_cell.angle_alpha   90.00
_cell.angle_beta   90.00
_cell.angle_gamma   90.00
#
_symmetry.space_group_name_H-M   'P 1'
#
loop_
_entity.id
_entity.type
_entity.pdbx_description
1 polymer ?
#
loop_
_entity_poly.entity_id
_entity_poly.type
_entity_poly.pdbx_seq_one_letter_code
_entity_poly.pdbx_strand_id
1 'polypeptide(L)'
;MTITPVALALLGIGATVLGAVLGMVGTIASTTMAQRATRDRESAFKVWERRADAIEEAHRKMLALANARDLAWARRQLPSGLSPADLDPDHQTEQFRLVVTKLMLYTTPELVKAYQDSNAAFMKSLLGIQRVELALAGTGPESDRPRRQRNINAAVAVATRAIEEAKAADERLATALREAASLGVPSAGRR
;
A
#
# COMPACT_ATOMS: atom_id res chain seq x y z
N MET A 1 36.43 -49.86 52.93
CA MET A 1 37.06 -49.02 51.88
C MET A 1 36.91 -47.56 52.31
N THR A 2 37.95 -46.96 52.89
CA THR A 2 37.98 -45.55 53.29
C THR A 2 38.44 -44.72 52.09
N ILE A 3 37.54 -43.93 51.51
CA ILE A 3 37.89 -42.98 50.45
C ILE A 3 38.81 -41.93 51.08
N THR A 4 40.00 -41.72 50.50
CA THR A 4 40.96 -40.74 51.00
C THR A 4 40.47 -39.31 50.71
N PRO A 5 40.74 -38.33 51.59
CA PRO A 5 40.27 -36.95 51.42
C PRO A 5 40.74 -36.32 50.10
N VAL A 6 41.88 -36.77 49.56
CA VAL A 6 42.39 -36.39 48.23
C VAL A 6 41.48 -36.89 47.10
N ALA A 7 40.97 -38.12 47.19
CA ALA A 7 40.04 -38.67 46.21
C ALA A 7 38.68 -37.95 46.25
N LEU A 8 38.22 -37.54 47.43
CA LEU A 8 36.99 -36.75 47.60
C LEU A 8 37.14 -35.33 47.00
N ALA A 9 38.29 -34.70 47.22
CA ALA A 9 38.61 -33.38 46.65
C ALA A 9 38.72 -33.42 45.11
N LEU A 10 39.34 -34.46 44.54
CA LEU A 10 39.41 -34.65 43.09
C LEU A 10 38.04 -34.90 42.46
N LEU A 11 37.15 -35.67 43.12
CA LEU A 11 35.76 -35.84 42.67
C LEU A 11 34.96 -34.54 42.77
N GLY A 12 35.14 -33.76 43.84
CA GLY A 12 34.51 -32.46 44.01
C GLY A 12 34.93 -31.44 42.95
N ILE A 13 36.23 -31.36 42.65
CA ILE A 13 36.78 -30.51 41.57
C ILE A 13 36.30 -31.00 40.20
N GLY A 14 36.27 -32.32 39.97
CA GLY A 14 35.70 -32.90 38.75
C GLY A 14 34.24 -32.54 38.55
N ALA A 15 33.43 -32.60 39.61
CA ALA A 15 32.01 -32.25 39.58
C ALA A 15 31.77 -30.75 39.36
N THR A 16 32.56 -29.86 39.96
CA THR A 16 32.43 -28.41 39.75
C THR A 16 32.86 -28.00 38.35
N VAL A 17 33.92 -28.60 37.79
CA VAL A 17 34.34 -28.36 36.40
C VAL A 17 33.27 -28.87 35.42
N LEU A 18 32.73 -30.08 35.63
CA LEU A 18 31.62 -30.61 34.83
C LEU A 18 30.37 -29.72 34.92
N GLY A 19 30.01 -29.27 36.12
CA GLY A 19 28.90 -28.35 36.34
C GLY A 19 29.11 -27.00 35.65
N ALA A 20 30.33 -26.44 35.70
CA ALA A 20 30.67 -25.20 35.04
C ALA A 20 30.61 -25.31 33.50
N VAL A 21 31.10 -26.42 32.93
CA VAL A 21 31.03 -26.69 31.48
C VAL A 21 29.57 -26.84 31.02
N LEU A 22 28.76 -27.61 31.75
CA LEU A 22 27.34 -27.77 31.44
C LEU A 22 26.57 -26.45 31.55
N GLY A 23 26.86 -25.64 32.57
CA GLY A 23 26.29 -24.30 32.74
C GLY A 23 26.69 -23.34 31.61
N MET A 24 27.95 -23.40 31.15
CA MET A 24 28.45 -22.60 30.04
C MET A 24 27.77 -23.01 28.72
N VAL A 25 27.65 -24.31 28.44
CA VAL A 25 26.94 -24.84 27.25
C VAL A 25 25.47 -24.42 27.26
N GLY A 26 24.80 -24.52 28.42
CA GLY A 26 23.41 -24.06 28.57
C GLY A 26 23.24 -22.56 28.34
N THR A 27 24.19 -21.76 28.81
CA THR A 27 24.19 -20.29 28.60
C THR A 27 24.41 -19.94 27.13
N ILE A 28 25.35 -20.60 26.45
CA ILE A 28 25.60 -20.42 25.00
C ILE A 28 24.37 -20.83 24.18
N ALA A 29 23.75 -21.97 24.50
CA ALA A 29 22.52 -22.40 23.84
C ALA A 29 21.37 -21.40 24.05
N SER A 30 21.17 -20.93 25.29
CA SER A 30 20.12 -19.95 25.62
C SER A 30 20.34 -18.61 24.90
N THR A 31 21.57 -18.08 24.94
CA THR A 31 21.91 -16.81 24.27
C THR A 31 21.79 -16.91 22.76
N THR A 32 22.21 -18.01 22.13
CA THR A 32 22.03 -18.21 20.69
C THR A 32 20.56 -18.34 20.30
N MET A 33 19.73 -19.02 21.10
CA MET A 33 18.28 -19.07 20.88
C MET A 33 17.63 -17.69 21.04
N ALA A 34 18.02 -16.92 22.06
CA ALA A 34 17.53 -15.56 22.27
C ALA A 34 17.96 -14.60 21.15
N GLN A 35 19.19 -14.72 20.65
CA GLN A 35 19.68 -13.94 19.51
C GLN A 35 18.92 -14.29 18.23
N ARG A 36 18.66 -15.58 17.97
CA ARG A 36 17.84 -16.01 16.82
C ARG A 36 16.42 -15.48 16.94
N ALA A 37 15.77 -15.64 18.09
CA ALA A 37 14.43 -15.13 18.32
C ALA A 37 14.33 -13.61 18.16
N THR A 38 15.34 -12.86 18.61
CA THR A 38 15.41 -11.40 18.42
C THR A 38 15.60 -11.05 16.94
N ARG A 39 16.49 -11.76 16.23
CA ARG A 39 16.72 -11.56 14.80
C ARG A 39 15.48 -11.86 13.96
N ASP A 40 14.75 -12.91 14.30
CA ASP A 40 13.51 -13.29 13.62
C ASP A 40 12.38 -12.28 13.90
N ARG A 41 12.31 -11.74 15.13
CA ARG A 41 11.40 -10.63 15.44
C ARG A 41 11.76 -9.36 14.69
N GLU A 42 13.05 -9.03 14.59
CA GLU A 42 13.52 -7.85 13.88
C GLU A 42 13.24 -7.96 12.38
N SER A 43 13.45 -9.14 11.78
CA SER A 43 13.15 -9.37 10.36
C SER A 43 11.64 -9.28 10.10
N ALA A 44 10.81 -9.90 10.95
CA ALA A 44 9.36 -9.81 10.87
C ALA A 44 8.87 -8.36 11.04
N PHE A 45 9.45 -7.62 11.97
CA PHE A 45 9.14 -6.20 12.19
C PHE A 45 9.46 -5.36 10.94
N LYS A 46 10.64 -5.56 10.32
CA LYS A 46 11.01 -4.86 9.08
C LYS A 46 10.04 -5.15 7.93
N VAL A 47 9.61 -6.41 7.78
CA VAL A 47 8.62 -6.76 6.76
C VAL A 47 7.27 -6.09 7.03
N TRP A 48 6.83 -6.07 8.30
CA TRP A 48 5.61 -5.37 8.71
C TRP A 48 5.69 -3.86 8.44
N GLU A 49 6.82 -3.23 8.77
CA GLU A 49 7.06 -1.80 8.53
C GLU A 49 7.00 -1.46 7.04
N ARG A 50 7.66 -2.25 6.18
CA ARG A 50 7.63 -2.07 4.71
C ARG A 50 6.22 -2.22 4.14
N ARG A 51 5.44 -3.17 4.68
CA ARG A 51 4.03 -3.36 4.31
C ARG A 51 3.18 -2.17 4.74
N ALA A 52 3.36 -1.67 5.96
CA ALA A 52 2.64 -0.50 6.46
C ALA A 52 2.93 0.74 5.61
N ASP A 53 4.20 0.99 5.28
CA ASP A 53 4.61 2.10 4.39
C ASP A 53 3.94 1.99 3.01
N ALA A 54 3.92 0.80 2.41
CA ALA A 54 3.29 0.59 1.11
C ALA A 54 1.77 0.85 1.14
N ILE A 55 1.08 0.39 2.20
CA ILE A 55 -0.37 0.62 2.39
C ILE A 55 -0.64 2.11 2.63
N GLU A 56 0.17 2.78 3.45
CA GLU A 56 0.02 4.20 3.75
C GLU A 56 0.25 5.08 2.50
N GLU A 57 1.28 4.78 1.71
CA GLU A 57 1.55 5.50 0.48
C GLU A 57 0.40 5.34 -0.53
N ALA A 58 -0.13 4.12 -0.69
CA ALA A 58 -1.29 3.87 -1.55
C ALA A 58 -2.54 4.64 -1.07
N HIS A 59 -2.78 4.66 0.25
CA HIS A 59 -3.90 5.39 0.84
C HIS A 59 -3.78 6.91 0.65
N ARG A 60 -2.59 7.48 0.90
CA ARG A 60 -2.32 8.92 0.70
C ARG A 60 -2.55 9.32 -0.76
N LYS A 61 -2.08 8.51 -1.71
CA LYS A 61 -2.30 8.78 -3.15
C LYS A 61 -3.77 8.67 -3.54
N MET A 62 -4.49 7.65 -3.07
CA MET A 62 -5.94 7.53 -3.31
C MET A 62 -6.68 8.80 -2.89
N LEU A 63 -6.42 9.32 -1.68
CA LEU A 63 -7.04 10.54 -1.18
C LEU A 63 -6.68 11.77 -2.04
N ALA A 64 -5.41 11.91 -2.41
CA ALA A 64 -4.96 13.02 -3.25
C ALA A 64 -5.65 13.01 -4.63
N LEU A 65 -5.74 11.85 -5.26
CA LEU A 65 -6.39 11.69 -6.57
C LEU A 65 -7.91 11.91 -6.49
N ALA A 66 -8.57 11.37 -5.46
CA ALA A 66 -9.99 11.59 -5.24
C ALA A 66 -10.32 13.10 -5.08
N ASN A 67 -9.54 13.80 -4.25
CA ASN A 67 -9.69 15.25 -4.06
C ASN A 67 -9.43 16.03 -5.36
N ALA A 68 -8.42 15.63 -6.13
CA ALA A 68 -8.10 16.27 -7.41
C ALA A 68 -9.24 16.11 -8.42
N ARG A 69 -9.82 14.91 -8.54
CA ARG A 69 -11.00 14.64 -9.37
C ARG A 69 -12.18 15.50 -8.94
N ASP A 70 -12.51 15.50 -7.66
CA ASP A 70 -13.69 16.19 -7.15
C ASP A 70 -13.57 17.70 -7.32
N LEU A 71 -12.37 18.25 -7.12
CA LEU A 71 -12.08 19.66 -7.39
C LEU A 71 -12.17 19.99 -8.88
N ALA A 72 -11.59 19.15 -9.75
CA ALA A 72 -11.64 19.32 -11.20
C ALA A 72 -13.09 19.26 -11.73
N TRP A 73 -13.90 18.36 -11.17
CA TRP A 73 -15.31 18.26 -11.51
C TRP A 73 -16.11 19.47 -11.04
N ALA A 74 -15.90 19.93 -9.81
CA ALA A 74 -16.56 21.11 -9.27
C ALA A 74 -16.27 22.35 -10.13
N ARG A 75 -15.03 22.48 -10.61
CA ARG A 75 -14.58 23.60 -11.46
C ARG A 75 -14.91 23.42 -12.95
N ARG A 76 -15.31 22.21 -13.37
CA ARG A 76 -15.48 21.83 -14.79
C ARG A 76 -14.23 22.08 -15.64
N GLN A 77 -13.06 21.97 -15.02
CA GLN A 77 -11.78 22.32 -15.59
C GLN A 77 -10.71 21.36 -15.07
N LEU A 78 -9.77 20.98 -15.93
CA LEU A 78 -8.60 20.25 -15.50
C LEU A 78 -7.66 21.12 -14.66
N PRO A 79 -6.90 20.52 -13.72
CA PRO A 79 -5.79 21.21 -13.05
C PRO A 79 -4.83 21.84 -14.06
N SER A 80 -4.50 23.11 -13.86
CA SER A 80 -3.49 23.83 -14.64
C SER A 80 -2.13 23.15 -14.50
N GLY A 81 -1.47 22.85 -15.62
CA GLY A 81 -0.16 22.20 -15.64
C GLY A 81 -0.17 20.70 -15.96
N LEU A 82 -1.35 20.10 -16.18
CA LEU A 82 -1.43 18.77 -16.79
C LEU A 82 -1.16 18.86 -18.29
N SER A 83 -0.16 18.13 -18.75
CA SER A 83 0.08 17.92 -20.17
C SER A 83 -0.90 16.89 -20.74
N PRO A 84 -1.20 16.92 -22.04
CA PRO A 84 -1.98 15.85 -22.68
C PRO A 84 -1.37 14.45 -22.51
N ALA A 85 -0.04 14.36 -22.35
CA ALA A 85 0.66 13.09 -22.09
C ALA A 85 0.39 12.57 -20.67
N ASP A 86 0.12 13.44 -19.70
CA ASP A 86 -0.26 13.02 -18.34
C ASP A 86 -1.64 12.36 -18.30
N LEU A 87 -2.44 12.52 -19.36
CA LEU A 87 -3.76 11.91 -19.53
C LEU A 87 -3.73 10.61 -20.33
N ASP A 88 -2.56 10.23 -20.87
CA ASP A 88 -2.38 8.98 -21.59
C ASP A 88 -2.36 7.80 -20.60
N PRO A 89 -3.33 6.87 -20.68
CA PRO A 89 -3.36 5.70 -19.79
C PRO A 89 -2.13 4.79 -19.93
N ASP A 90 -1.42 4.82 -21.07
CA ASP A 90 -0.20 4.06 -21.29
C ASP A 90 1.04 4.77 -20.73
N HIS A 91 0.93 6.07 -20.46
CA HIS A 91 1.98 6.87 -19.83
C HIS A 91 1.90 6.76 -18.30
N GLN A 92 2.35 5.62 -17.77
CA GLN A 92 2.49 5.47 -16.33
C GLN A 92 3.61 6.37 -15.79
N THR A 93 3.25 7.36 -14.98
CA THR A 93 4.21 8.17 -14.25
C THR A 93 5.12 7.27 -13.40
N GLU A 94 6.40 7.64 -13.30
CA GLU A 94 7.39 6.90 -12.50
C GLU A 94 6.89 6.66 -11.06
N GLN A 95 6.21 7.66 -10.50
CA GLN A 95 5.61 7.59 -9.16
C GLN A 95 4.51 6.52 -9.03
N PHE A 96 3.71 6.29 -10.07
CA PHE A 96 2.71 5.22 -10.07
C PHE A 96 3.40 3.85 -10.09
N ARG A 97 4.40 3.66 -10.95
CA ARG A 97 5.19 2.42 -11.06
C ARG A 97 5.87 2.06 -9.75
N LEU A 98 6.42 3.05 -9.04
CA LEU A 98 7.05 2.84 -7.74
C LEU A 98 6.06 2.32 -6.69
N VAL A 99 4.84 2.88 -6.62
CA VAL A 99 3.82 2.41 -5.67
C VAL A 99 3.33 1.02 -6.01
N VAL A 100 3.03 0.75 -7.28
CA VAL A 100 2.65 -0.59 -7.73
C VAL A 100 3.73 -1.60 -7.37
N THR A 101 5.01 -1.27 -7.61
CA THR A 101 6.14 -2.14 -7.26
C THR A 101 6.21 -2.40 -5.76
N LYS A 102 6.08 -1.37 -4.91
CA LYS A 102 6.04 -1.54 -3.46
C LYS A 102 4.87 -2.42 -3.01
N LEU A 103 3.68 -2.21 -3.56
CA LEU A 103 2.50 -3.01 -3.26
C LEU A 103 2.71 -4.48 -3.69
N MET A 104 3.30 -4.74 -4.86
CA MET A 104 3.60 -6.10 -5.31
C MET A 104 4.60 -6.81 -4.41
N LEU A 105 5.58 -6.10 -3.85
CA LEU A 105 6.62 -6.69 -2.99
C LEU A 105 6.13 -7.00 -1.58
N TYR A 106 5.22 -6.19 -1.04
CA TYR A 106 4.90 -6.22 0.39
C TYR A 106 3.42 -6.43 0.73
N THR A 107 2.53 -6.50 -0.26
CA THR A 107 1.08 -6.60 -0.04
C THR A 107 0.43 -7.71 -0.87
N THR A 108 -0.89 -7.66 -1.04
CA THR A 108 -1.66 -8.71 -1.72
C THR A 108 -1.93 -8.35 -3.19
N PRO A 109 -2.05 -9.36 -4.09
CA PRO A 109 -2.40 -9.12 -5.49
C PRO A 109 -3.74 -8.38 -5.66
N GLU A 110 -4.69 -8.60 -4.76
CA GLU A 110 -6.00 -7.95 -4.76
C GLU A 110 -5.86 -6.44 -4.52
N LEU A 111 -4.99 -6.03 -3.59
CA LEU A 111 -4.71 -4.61 -3.34
C LEU A 111 -4.01 -3.96 -4.54
N VAL A 112 -3.05 -4.66 -5.15
CA VAL A 112 -2.36 -4.17 -6.36
C VAL A 112 -3.38 -3.93 -7.48
N LYS A 113 -4.26 -4.90 -7.73
CA LYS A 113 -5.31 -4.79 -8.76
C LYS A 113 -6.28 -3.65 -8.44
N ALA A 114 -6.76 -3.56 -7.21
CA ALA A 114 -7.69 -2.50 -6.81
C ALA A 114 -7.06 -1.10 -6.97
N TYR A 115 -5.76 -0.96 -6.69
CA TYR A 115 -5.03 0.29 -6.88
C TYR A 115 -4.89 0.66 -8.37
N GLN A 116 -4.56 -0.32 -9.22
CA GLN A 116 -4.49 -0.12 -10.67
C GLN A 116 -5.86 0.25 -11.26
N ASP A 117 -6.93 -0.43 -10.84
CA ASP A 117 -8.30 -0.17 -11.29
C ASP A 117 -8.77 1.24 -10.88
N SER A 118 -8.50 1.66 -9.63
CA SER A 118 -8.80 3.02 -9.15
C SER A 118 -8.05 4.08 -9.95
N ASN A 119 -6.76 3.88 -10.22
CA ASN A 119 -5.99 4.81 -11.05
C ASN A 119 -6.53 4.92 -12.48
N ALA A 120 -6.85 3.79 -13.12
CA ALA A 120 -7.43 3.78 -14.46
C ALA A 120 -8.79 4.52 -14.50
N ALA A 121 -9.64 4.29 -13.50
CA ALA A 121 -10.93 4.96 -13.40
C ALA A 121 -10.78 6.48 -13.13
N PHE A 122 -9.80 6.87 -12.31
CA PHE A 122 -9.43 8.27 -12.11
C PHE A 122 -9.03 8.94 -13.43
N MET A 123 -8.14 8.33 -14.22
CA MET A 123 -7.73 8.87 -15.54
C MET A 123 -8.93 9.03 -16.48
N LYS A 124 -9.81 8.03 -16.53
CA LYS A 124 -11.05 8.10 -17.32
C LYS A 124 -11.97 9.24 -16.88
N SER A 125 -12.03 9.52 -15.57
CA SER A 125 -12.81 10.65 -15.04
C SER A 125 -12.24 12.00 -15.49
N LEU A 126 -10.90 12.16 -15.49
CA LEU A 126 -10.25 13.38 -15.99
C LEU A 126 -10.50 13.58 -17.49
N LEU A 127 -10.40 12.54 -18.31
CA LEU A 127 -10.75 12.61 -19.73
C LEU A 127 -12.22 13.01 -19.95
N GLY A 128 -13.12 12.55 -19.09
CA GLY A 128 -14.51 12.99 -19.07
C GLY A 128 -14.63 14.50 -18.78
N ILE A 129 -13.94 14.98 -17.75
CA ILE A 129 -13.92 16.41 -17.36
C ILE A 129 -13.35 17.26 -18.49
N GLN A 130 -12.26 16.84 -19.14
CA GLN A 130 -11.66 17.53 -20.27
C GLN A 130 -12.66 17.72 -21.43
N ARG A 131 -13.47 16.70 -21.72
CA ARG A 131 -14.52 16.81 -22.74
C ARG A 131 -15.58 17.85 -22.38
N VAL A 132 -15.93 17.97 -21.10
CA VAL A 132 -16.84 19.01 -20.62
C VAL A 132 -16.21 20.38 -20.77
N GLU A 133 -14.95 20.54 -20.36
CA GLU A 133 -14.21 21.78 -20.51
C GLU A 133 -14.15 22.25 -21.98
N LEU A 134 -13.79 21.36 -22.90
CA LEU A 134 -13.76 21.63 -24.34
C LEU A 134 -15.15 21.99 -24.90
N ALA A 135 -16.20 21.30 -24.44
CA ALA A 135 -17.57 21.59 -24.86
C ALA A 135 -18.05 22.97 -24.37
N LEU A 136 -17.63 23.39 -23.17
CA LEU A 136 -17.93 24.71 -22.61
C LEU A 136 -17.12 25.83 -23.28
N ALA A 137 -15.89 25.55 -23.71
CA ALA A 137 -15.05 26.50 -24.43
C ALA A 137 -15.49 26.72 -25.89
N GLY A 138 -16.37 25.87 -26.43
CA GLY A 138 -16.85 25.96 -27.80
C GLY A 138 -17.62 27.26 -28.08
N THR A 139 -17.04 28.14 -28.89
CA THR A 139 -17.68 29.37 -29.38
C THR A 139 -18.25 29.15 -30.79
N GLY A 140 -19.31 29.89 -31.14
CA GLY A 140 -19.93 29.81 -32.46
C GLY A 140 -21.16 30.72 -32.58
N PRO A 141 -21.72 30.87 -33.79
CA PRO A 141 -22.89 31.73 -34.04
C PRO A 141 -24.10 31.28 -33.21
N GLU A 142 -25.03 32.20 -32.93
CA GLU A 142 -26.19 31.92 -32.06
C GLU A 142 -27.12 30.83 -32.63
N SER A 143 -27.16 30.70 -33.96
CA SER A 143 -27.86 29.61 -34.67
C SER A 143 -27.41 28.21 -34.23
N ASP A 144 -26.16 28.05 -33.79
CA ASP A 144 -25.59 26.76 -33.37
C ASP A 144 -25.84 26.44 -31.88
N ARG A 145 -26.46 27.35 -31.12
CA ARG A 145 -26.69 27.19 -29.68
C ARG A 145 -27.39 25.87 -29.31
N PRO A 146 -28.44 25.38 -30.02
CA PRO A 146 -29.07 24.10 -29.70
C PRO A 146 -28.14 22.90 -29.90
N ARG A 147 -27.22 22.97 -30.88
CA ARG A 147 -26.22 21.92 -31.09
C ARG A 147 -25.15 21.96 -30.01
N ARG A 148 -24.65 23.15 -29.65
CA ARG A 148 -23.68 23.31 -28.54
C ARG A 148 -24.23 22.80 -27.22
N GLN A 149 -25.48 23.14 -26.89
CA GLN A 149 -26.12 22.65 -25.66
C GLN A 149 -26.24 21.13 -25.63
N ARG A 150 -26.59 20.49 -26.76
CA ARG A 150 -26.61 19.02 -26.86
C ARG A 150 -25.23 18.41 -26.63
N ASN A 151 -24.18 19.00 -27.19
CA ASN A 151 -22.80 18.53 -26.98
C ASN A 151 -22.36 18.66 -25.51
N ILE A 152 -22.68 19.78 -24.87
CA ILE A 152 -22.41 19.99 -23.44
C ILE A 152 -23.14 18.94 -22.60
N ASN A 153 -24.43 18.73 -22.84
CA ASN A 153 -25.23 17.75 -22.10
C ASN A 153 -24.67 16.32 -22.27
N ALA A 154 -24.27 15.94 -23.49
CA ALA A 154 -23.65 14.65 -23.76
C ALA A 154 -22.30 14.50 -23.04
N ALA A 155 -21.44 15.53 -23.07
CA ALA A 155 -20.16 15.52 -22.37
C ALA A 155 -20.36 15.40 -20.85
N VAL A 156 -21.32 16.14 -20.28
CA VAL A 156 -21.65 16.08 -18.84
C VAL A 156 -22.13 14.69 -18.44
N ALA A 157 -22.99 14.05 -19.25
CA ALA A 157 -23.47 12.70 -18.97
C ALA A 157 -22.33 11.68 -18.94
N VAL A 158 -21.41 11.74 -19.91
CA VAL A 158 -20.24 10.86 -19.99
C VAL A 158 -19.31 11.08 -18.79
N ALA A 159 -19.01 12.33 -18.46
CA ALA A 159 -18.13 12.68 -17.34
C ALA A 159 -18.73 12.27 -15.99
N THR A 160 -20.04 12.47 -15.81
CA THR A 160 -20.76 12.05 -14.58
C THR A 160 -20.63 10.54 -14.38
N ARG A 161 -20.88 9.75 -15.44
CA ARG A 161 -20.71 8.29 -15.36
C ARG A 161 -19.27 7.90 -15.02
N ALA A 162 -18.28 8.51 -15.64
CA ALA A 162 -16.87 8.21 -15.37
C ALA A 162 -16.46 8.56 -13.93
N ILE A 163 -17.02 9.62 -13.34
CA ILE A 163 -16.78 10.00 -11.94
C ILE A 163 -17.40 8.99 -10.98
N GLU A 164 -18.64 8.54 -11.24
CA GLU A 164 -19.27 7.52 -10.40
C GLU A 164 -18.53 6.17 -10.50
N GLU A 165 -18.06 5.79 -11.69
CA GLU A 165 -17.19 4.62 -11.87
C GLU A 165 -15.87 4.76 -11.08
N ALA A 166 -15.28 5.96 -11.04
CA ALA A 166 -14.07 6.25 -10.26
C ALA A 166 -14.31 6.16 -8.75
N LYS A 167 -15.41 6.73 -8.24
CA LYS A 167 -15.78 6.60 -6.81
C LYS A 167 -15.99 5.15 -6.40
N ALA A 168 -16.70 4.37 -7.22
CA ALA A 168 -16.89 2.94 -6.96
C ALA A 168 -15.56 2.15 -7.01
N ALA A 169 -14.57 2.59 -7.79
CA ALA A 169 -13.23 2.01 -7.77
C ALA A 169 -12.46 2.40 -6.48
N ASP A 170 -12.59 3.63 -6.01
CA ASP A 170 -11.99 4.09 -4.76
C ASP A 170 -12.56 3.35 -3.54
N GLU A 171 -13.86 3.04 -3.53
CA GLU A 171 -14.50 2.23 -2.48
C GLU A 171 -13.97 0.79 -2.44
N ARG A 172 -13.74 0.19 -3.63
CA ARG A 172 -13.10 -1.14 -3.75
C ARG A 172 -11.67 -1.10 -3.26
N LEU A 173 -10.90 -0.07 -3.62
CA LEU A 173 -9.53 0.14 -3.13
C LEU A 173 -9.50 0.33 -1.60
N ALA A 174 -10.40 1.16 -1.05
CA ALA A 174 -10.50 1.36 0.39
C ALA A 174 -10.80 0.05 1.14
N THR A 175 -11.60 -0.83 0.54
CA THR A 175 -11.89 -2.16 1.10
C THR A 175 -10.68 -3.07 1.04
N ALA A 176 -9.98 -3.13 -0.09
CA ALA A 176 -8.75 -3.89 -0.23
C ALA A 176 -7.64 -3.41 0.72
N LEU A 177 -7.54 -2.09 0.96
CA LEU A 177 -6.61 -1.51 1.95
C LEU A 177 -6.93 -1.98 3.37
N ARG A 178 -8.22 -2.00 3.76
CA ARG A 178 -8.65 -2.49 5.08
C ARG A 178 -8.34 -3.98 5.26
N GLU A 179 -8.63 -4.79 4.26
CA GLU A 179 -8.30 -6.22 4.27
C GLU A 179 -6.79 -6.45 4.37
N ALA A 180 -6.01 -5.75 3.54
CA ALA A 180 -4.55 -5.82 3.56
C ALA A 180 -3.94 -5.35 4.88
N ALA A 181 -4.54 -4.38 5.58
CA ALA A 181 -4.11 -3.97 6.91
C ALA A 181 -4.41 -5.05 7.98
N SER A 182 -5.54 -5.74 7.87
CA SER A 182 -5.96 -6.76 8.85
C SER A 182 -5.11 -8.03 8.82
N LEU A 183 -4.58 -8.39 7.64
CA LEU A 183 -3.72 -9.57 7.42
C LEU A 183 -2.33 -9.47 8.08
N GLY A 184 -1.96 -8.33 8.66
CA GLY A 184 -0.70 -8.13 9.39
C GLY A 184 -0.82 -8.28 10.91
N VAL A 185 -2.04 -8.43 11.44
CA VAL A 185 -2.24 -8.67 12.87
C VAL A 185 -2.07 -10.17 13.10
N PRO A 186 -1.01 -10.63 13.80
CA PRO A 186 -0.99 -12.01 14.27
C PRO A 186 -2.24 -12.15 15.13
N SER A 187 -3.19 -13.00 14.70
CA SER A 187 -4.30 -13.39 15.55
C SER A 187 -3.68 -13.81 16.88
N ALA A 188 -3.91 -13.02 17.93
CA ALA A 188 -3.60 -13.42 19.29
C ALA A 188 -4.41 -14.70 19.48
N GLY A 189 -3.73 -15.83 19.31
CA GLY A 189 -4.35 -17.13 19.26
C GLY A 189 -5.17 -17.30 20.52
N ARG A 190 -6.49 -17.42 20.32
CA ARG A 190 -7.31 -18.30 21.15
C ARG A 190 -6.52 -19.60 21.34
N ARG A 191 -5.98 -19.78 22.53
CA ARG A 191 -5.67 -21.07 23.13
C ARG A 191 -6.34 -21.07 24.49
#